data_AF-A0A174K9M5-F1
#
_entry.id   AF-A0A174K9M5-F1
#
_cell.length_a   1.000
_cell.length_b   1.000
_cell.length_c   1.000
_cell.angle_alpha   90.00
_cell.angle_beta   90.00
_cell.angle_gamma   90.00
#
_symmetry.space_group_name_H-M   'P 1'
#
loop_
_entity.id
_entity.type
_entity.pdbx_description
1 polymer ?
#
loop_
_entity_poly.entity_id
_entity_poly.type
_entity_poly.pdbx_seq_one_letter_code
_entity_poly.pdbx_strand_id
1 'polypeptide(L)'
;MRAARVHKGNVLAALEGVADVNAAMALKGKIVSIDRSGVVLPEGRHFIADLLGLEVLDAGSGEKLGVVADVLTPPAHEVYVVKGEHEYMIPAVDEFLAETNVEGGYIKVRLIEGMRTDV
;
A
#
# COMPACT_ATOMS: atom_id res chain seq x y z
N MET A 1 10.61 -5.75 -22.72
CA MET A 1 11.25 -4.50 -22.24
C MET A 1 12.71 -4.53 -22.65
N ARG A 2 13.25 -3.46 -23.25
CA ARG A 2 14.65 -3.46 -23.75
C ARG A 2 15.67 -3.04 -22.71
N ALA A 3 15.38 -1.99 -21.94
CA ALA A 3 16.25 -1.47 -20.89
C ALA A 3 15.46 -0.57 -19.94
N ALA A 4 15.94 -0.41 -18.71
CA ALA A 4 15.48 0.62 -17.79
C ALA A 4 16.64 1.14 -16.94
N ARG A 5 16.58 2.41 -16.56
CA ARG A 5 17.55 3.01 -15.63
C ARG A 5 16.94 4.15 -14.85
N VAL A 6 17.48 4.42 -13.67
CA VAL A 6 17.14 5.61 -12.88
C VAL A 6 17.94 6.80 -13.39
N HIS A 7 17.28 7.94 -13.59
CA HIS A 7 17.90 9.20 -13.97
C HIS A 7 17.17 10.36 -13.28
N LYS A 8 17.88 11.10 -12.41
CA LYS A 8 17.33 12.27 -11.68
C LYS A 8 16.00 11.98 -10.98
N GLY A 9 15.95 10.89 -10.20
CA GLY A 9 14.76 10.49 -9.44
C GLY A 9 13.62 9.87 -10.27
N ASN A 10 13.80 9.71 -11.58
CA ASN A 10 12.79 9.13 -12.47
C ASN A 10 13.30 7.82 -13.08
N VAL A 11 12.39 6.89 -13.38
CA VAL A 11 12.72 5.69 -14.16
C VAL A 11 12.55 6.00 -15.64
N LEU A 12 13.62 5.85 -16.41
CA LEU A 12 13.58 5.88 -17.87
C LEU A 12 13.53 4.45 -18.38
N ALA A 13 12.49 4.11 -19.15
CA ALA A 13 12.30 2.79 -19.74
C ALA A 13 12.32 2.84 -21.26
N ALA A 14 13.01 1.88 -21.88
CA ALA A 14 12.98 1.63 -23.31
C ALA A 14 12.08 0.41 -23.59
N LEU A 15 10.94 0.66 -24.23
CA LEU A 15 9.95 -0.36 -24.55
C LEU A 15 10.19 -0.93 -25.97
N GLU A 16 9.76 -2.16 -26.19
CA GLU A 16 9.77 -2.73 -27.55
C GLU A 16 8.78 -1.96 -28.44
N GLY A 17 9.16 -1.71 -29.69
CA GLY A 17 8.34 -0.94 -30.64
C GLY A 17 8.32 0.57 -30.42
N VAL A 18 8.93 1.11 -29.35
CA VAL A 18 9.00 2.56 -29.09
C VAL A 18 10.43 3.04 -29.29
N ALA A 19 10.75 3.48 -30.52
CA ALA A 19 12.12 3.82 -30.91
C ALA A 19 12.39 5.34 -31.04
N ASP A 20 11.34 6.17 -31.06
CA ASP A 20 11.44 7.60 -31.26
C ASP A 20 10.50 8.41 -30.34
N VAL A 21 10.66 9.73 -30.38
CA VAL A 21 9.90 10.67 -29.54
C VAL A 21 8.41 10.64 -29.87
N ASN A 22 8.01 10.45 -31.12
CA ASN A 22 6.59 10.45 -31.51
C ASN A 22 5.89 9.21 -30.95
N ALA A 23 6.51 8.04 -31.07
CA ALA A 23 6.00 6.79 -30.49
C ALA A 23 5.90 6.89 -28.96
N ALA A 24 6.91 7.50 -28.30
CA ALA A 24 6.88 7.71 -26.85
C ALA A 24 5.77 8.70 -26.42
N MET A 25 5.57 9.77 -27.19
CA MET A 25 4.54 10.78 -26.91
C MET A 25 3.12 10.21 -26.98
N ALA A 26 2.88 9.23 -27.85
CA ALA A 26 1.58 8.54 -27.93
C ALA A 26 1.21 7.78 -26.64
N LEU A 27 2.21 7.46 -25.80
CA LEU A 27 2.02 6.78 -24.50
C LEU A 27 1.88 7.75 -23.32
N LYS A 28 1.99 9.07 -23.55
CA LYS A 28 1.88 10.06 -22.49
C LYS A 28 0.51 9.98 -21.80
N GLY A 29 0.51 9.89 -20.48
CA GLY A 29 -0.70 9.79 -19.65
C GLY A 29 -1.35 8.40 -19.63
N LYS A 30 -0.76 7.39 -20.30
CA LYS A 30 -1.18 6.00 -20.14
C LYS A 30 -0.72 5.46 -18.79
N ILE A 31 -1.52 4.57 -18.22
CA ILE A 31 -1.19 3.86 -16.98
C ILE A 31 -0.30 2.67 -17.33
N VAL A 32 0.77 2.48 -16.55
CA VAL A 32 1.60 1.27 -16.59
C VAL A 32 1.08 0.31 -15.53
N SER A 33 0.80 -0.93 -15.94
CA SER A 33 0.36 -2.00 -15.04
C SER A 33 1.21 -3.24 -15.25
N ILE A 34 1.20 -4.11 -14.24
CA ILE A 34 1.80 -5.45 -14.30
C ILE A 34 0.72 -6.49 -14.03
N ASP A 35 0.91 -7.68 -14.59
CA ASP A 35 0.13 -8.83 -14.17
C ASP A 35 0.59 -9.27 -12.77
N ARG A 36 -0.31 -9.16 -11.80
CA ARG A 36 -0.01 -9.51 -10.40
C ARG A 36 0.20 -11.01 -10.21
N SER A 37 -0.39 -11.85 -11.06
CA SER A 37 -0.30 -13.31 -10.92
C SER A 37 1.13 -13.85 -11.06
N GLY A 38 2.01 -13.10 -11.73
CA GLY A 38 3.42 -13.43 -11.88
C GLY A 38 4.34 -12.85 -10.79
N VAL A 39 3.80 -12.13 -9.80
CA VAL A 39 4.59 -11.49 -8.75
C VAL A 39 4.54 -12.32 -7.48
N VAL A 40 5.70 -12.77 -7.02
CA VAL A 40 5.85 -13.40 -5.70
C VAL A 40 6.32 -12.33 -4.72
N LEU A 41 5.51 -12.08 -3.69
CA LEU A 41 5.88 -11.19 -2.60
C LEU A 41 6.63 -11.96 -1.51
N PRO A 42 7.57 -11.30 -0.79
CA PRO A 42 8.10 -11.87 0.45
C PRO A 42 6.98 -12.16 1.44
N GLU A 43 7.21 -13.12 2.33
CA GLU A 43 6.27 -13.44 3.40
C GLU A 43 5.96 -12.20 4.25
N GLY A 44 4.68 -12.04 4.64
CA GLY A 44 4.19 -10.88 5.39
C GLY A 44 4.10 -9.56 4.60
N ARG A 45 4.37 -9.57 3.29
CA ARG A 45 4.17 -8.41 2.41
C ARG A 45 2.89 -8.54 1.60
N HIS A 46 2.19 -7.42 1.47
CA HIS A 46 0.96 -7.30 0.69
C HIS A 46 1.07 -6.12 -0.27
N PHE A 47 0.32 -6.15 -1.37
CA PHE A 47 0.16 -4.93 -2.17
C PHE A 47 -0.70 -3.95 -1.39
N ILE A 48 -0.32 -2.67 -1.38
CA ILE A 48 -1.13 -1.59 -0.79
C ILE A 48 -2.58 -1.65 -1.33
N ALA A 49 -2.73 -1.93 -2.61
CA ALA A 49 -4.04 -2.04 -3.24
C ALA A 49 -4.94 -3.15 -2.67
N ASP A 50 -4.35 -4.19 -2.07
CA ASP A 50 -5.09 -5.27 -1.42
C ASP A 50 -5.40 -4.94 0.05
N LEU A 51 -4.66 -3.98 0.63
CA LEU A 51 -4.87 -3.49 1.99
C LEU A 51 -5.96 -2.42 2.06
N LEU A 52 -6.07 -1.59 1.01
CA LEU A 52 -7.08 -0.54 0.95
C LEU A 52 -8.48 -1.14 1.04
N GLY A 53 -9.28 -0.61 1.97
CA GLY A 53 -10.66 -1.05 2.22
C GLY A 53 -10.80 -2.23 3.16
N LEU A 54 -9.70 -2.88 3.61
CA LEU A 54 -9.80 -3.93 4.62
C LEU A 54 -10.36 -3.37 5.94
N GLU A 55 -11.16 -4.18 6.62
CA GLU A 55 -11.66 -3.85 7.95
C GLU A 55 -10.53 -3.86 8.97
N VAL A 56 -10.49 -2.88 9.85
CA VAL A 56 -9.52 -2.84 10.94
C VAL A 56 -10.23 -3.09 12.25
N LEU A 57 -9.78 -4.11 12.96
CA LEU A 57 -10.38 -4.60 14.19
C LEU A 57 -9.38 -4.47 15.35
N ASP A 58 -9.86 -4.14 16.54
CA ASP A 58 -9.05 -4.26 17.75
C ASP A 58 -8.78 -5.74 18.07
N ALA A 59 -7.53 -6.09 18.33
CA ALA A 59 -7.11 -7.48 18.56
C ALA A 59 -7.59 -8.04 19.92
N GLY A 60 -7.89 -7.17 20.89
CA GLY A 60 -8.35 -7.56 22.22
C GLY A 60 -9.88 -7.68 22.30
N SER A 61 -10.59 -6.64 21.85
CA SER A 61 -12.06 -6.58 21.93
C SER A 61 -12.76 -7.16 20.70
N GLY A 62 -12.09 -7.22 19.55
CA GLY A 62 -12.70 -7.55 18.25
C GLY A 62 -13.57 -6.43 17.68
N GLU A 63 -13.58 -5.25 18.30
CA GLU A 63 -14.35 -4.10 17.84
C GLU A 63 -13.83 -3.58 16.50
N LYS A 64 -14.75 -3.16 15.63
CA LYS A 64 -14.40 -2.53 14.35
C LYS A 64 -14.02 -1.08 14.58
N LEU A 65 -12.77 -0.76 14.27
CA LEU A 65 -12.20 0.58 14.37
C LEU A 65 -12.47 1.39 13.09
N GLY A 66 -12.58 0.71 11.94
CA GLY A 66 -12.83 1.36 10.67
C GLY A 66 -12.37 0.51 9.48
N VAL A 67 -11.95 1.18 8.42
CA VAL A 67 -11.33 0.57 7.23
C VAL A 67 -10.04 1.29 6.87
N VAL A 68 -9.10 0.58 6.25
CA VAL A 68 -7.88 1.19 5.72
C VAL A 68 -8.24 2.13 4.56
N ALA A 69 -8.13 3.43 4.79
CA ALA A 69 -8.45 4.47 3.82
C ALA A 69 -7.24 4.90 2.98
N ASP A 70 -6.03 4.83 3.56
CA ASP A 70 -4.79 5.17 2.90
C ASP A 70 -3.59 4.44 3.54
N VAL A 71 -2.47 4.36 2.83
CA VAL A 71 -1.19 3.83 3.33
C VAL A 71 -0.10 4.84 3.03
N LEU A 72 0.38 5.52 4.07
CA LEU A 72 1.52 6.42 3.96
C LEU A 72 2.82 5.63 3.94
N THR A 73 3.79 6.07 3.15
CA THR A 73 5.08 5.40 2.96
C THR A 73 6.26 6.30 3.39
N PRO A 74 6.31 6.79 4.64
CA PRO A 74 7.46 7.56 5.11
C PRO A 74 8.72 6.67 5.22
N PRO A 75 9.92 7.25 5.38
CA PRO A 75 11.18 6.50 5.29
C PRO A 75 11.38 5.38 6.32
N ALA A 76 10.68 5.43 7.46
CA ALA A 76 10.85 4.47 8.55
C ALA A 76 9.93 3.25 8.38
N HIS A 77 8.63 3.43 8.58
CA HIS A 77 7.61 2.38 8.49
C HIS A 77 6.39 2.91 7.76
N GLU A 78 5.71 2.04 7.02
CA GLU A 78 4.40 2.36 6.45
C GLU A 78 3.43 2.70 7.58
N VAL A 79 2.48 3.60 7.31
CA VAL A 79 1.46 4.00 8.29
C VAL A 79 0.10 3.82 7.65
N TYR A 80 -0.72 2.97 8.26
CA TYR A 80 -2.10 2.75 7.82
C TYR A 80 -2.98 3.86 8.39
N VAL A 81 -3.67 4.55 7.50
CA VAL A 81 -4.69 5.54 7.86
C VAL A 81 -6.02 4.81 7.91
N VAL A 82 -6.57 4.67 9.10
CA VAL A 82 -7.82 3.94 9.33
C VAL A 82 -8.92 4.95 9.62
N LYS A 83 -10.04 4.82 8.91
CA LYS A 83 -11.21 5.70 9.08
C LYS A 83 -12.44 4.92 9.50
N GLY A 84 -13.00 5.30 10.64
CA GLY A 84 -14.27 4.81 11.16
C GLY A 84 -15.01 5.94 11.88
N GLU A 85 -15.43 5.70 13.13
CA GLU A 85 -15.94 6.77 14.00
C GLU A 85 -14.82 7.77 14.36
N HIS A 86 -13.60 7.27 14.48
CA HIS A 86 -12.38 8.04 14.67
C HIS A 86 -11.39 7.79 13.52
N GLU A 87 -10.39 8.66 13.42
CA GLU A 87 -9.26 8.47 12.52
C GLU A 87 -8.04 7.99 13.33
N TYR A 88 -7.38 6.95 12.82
CA TYR A 88 -6.18 6.38 13.43
C TYR A 88 -5.04 6.34 12.42
N MET A 89 -3.83 6.63 12.90
CA MET A 89 -2.59 6.47 12.14
C MET A 89 -1.75 5.39 12.78
N ILE A 90 -1.79 4.19 12.21
CA ILE A 90 -1.23 2.98 12.81
C ILE A 90 0.06 2.60 12.07
N PRO A 91 1.23 2.65 12.72
CA PRO A 91 2.47 2.18 12.11
C PRO A 91 2.38 0.67 11.80
N ALA A 92 2.74 0.29 10.58
CA ALA A 92 2.70 -1.08 10.10
C ALA A 92 3.92 -1.88 10.58
N VAL A 93 3.97 -2.13 11.89
CA VAL A 93 4.99 -2.94 12.57
C VAL A 93 4.33 -3.98 13.46
N ASP A 94 5.02 -5.11 13.69
CA ASP A 94 4.51 -6.27 14.42
C ASP A 94 3.98 -5.96 15.82
N GLU A 95 4.47 -4.88 16.45
CA GLU A 95 4.00 -4.43 17.75
C GLU A 95 2.53 -3.97 17.72
N PHE A 96 2.10 -3.38 16.60
CA PHE A 96 0.73 -2.88 16.42
C PHE A 96 -0.11 -3.74 15.47
N LEU A 97 0.51 -4.48 14.55
CA LEU A 97 -0.18 -5.40 13.64
C LEU A 97 -0.17 -6.82 14.19
N ALA A 98 -1.29 -7.25 14.77
CA ALA A 98 -1.41 -8.59 15.32
C ALA A 98 -1.68 -9.64 14.23
N GLU A 99 -2.48 -9.31 13.22
CA GLU A 99 -2.84 -10.21 12.11
C GLU A 99 -3.22 -9.40 10.88
N THR A 100 -2.78 -9.82 9.69
CA THR A 100 -3.27 -9.29 8.41
C THR A 100 -3.82 -10.44 7.59
N ASN A 101 -5.14 -10.42 7.35
CA ASN A 101 -5.86 -11.46 6.63
C ASN A 101 -6.57 -10.86 5.43
N VAL A 102 -5.83 -10.74 4.32
CA VAL A 102 -6.34 -10.13 3.08
C VAL A 102 -7.48 -10.97 2.48
N GLU A 103 -7.37 -12.31 2.51
CA GLU A 103 -8.43 -13.20 2.01
C GLU A 103 -9.72 -13.07 2.85
N GLY A 104 -9.57 -12.93 4.16
CA GLY A 104 -10.66 -12.72 5.11
C GLY A 104 -11.18 -11.28 5.14
N GLY A 105 -10.50 -10.34 4.49
CA GLY A 105 -10.94 -8.94 4.40
C GLY A 105 -10.63 -8.07 5.61
N TYR A 106 -9.68 -8.45 6.50
CA TYR A 106 -9.44 -7.71 7.74
C TYR A 106 -7.98 -7.64 8.20
N ILE A 107 -7.71 -6.69 9.09
CA ILE A 107 -6.48 -6.50 9.84
C ILE A 107 -6.83 -6.37 11.33
N LYS A 108 -6.13 -7.09 12.20
CA LYS A 108 -6.23 -6.93 13.65
C LYS A 108 -5.06 -6.11 14.17
N VAL A 109 -5.37 -5.09 14.97
CA VAL A 109 -4.38 -4.16 15.52
C VAL A 109 -4.40 -4.12 17.03
N ARG A 110 -3.27 -3.78 17.65
CA ARG A 110 -3.16 -3.46 19.07
C ARG A 110 -2.96 -1.96 19.20
N LEU A 111 -3.96 -1.26 19.71
CA LEU A 111 -3.87 0.18 19.90
C LEU A 111 -3.17 0.51 21.23
N ILE A 112 -2.43 1.61 21.24
CA ILE A 112 -1.96 2.28 22.45
C ILE A 112 -2.53 3.69 22.53
N GLU A 113 -2.52 4.27 23.73
CA GLU A 113 -2.90 5.66 23.95
C GLU A 113 -2.04 6.60 23.08
N GLY A 114 -2.68 7.53 22.36
CA GLY A 114 -2.01 8.50 21.47
C GLY A 114 -2.02 8.17 19.96
N MET A 115 -2.55 7.02 19.53
CA MET A 115 -2.68 6.68 18.09
C MET A 115 -3.92 7.25 17.41
N ARG A 116 -4.88 7.71 18.21
CA ARG A 116 -6.07 8.42 17.77
C ARG A 116 -5.69 9.85 17.41
N THR A 117 -6.09 10.34 16.24
CA THR A 117 -5.64 11.65 15.73
C THR A 117 -6.60 12.81 16.02
N ASP A 118 -7.78 12.55 16.57
CA ASP A 118 -8.82 13.53 16.91
C ASP A 118 -8.89 13.88 18.42
N VAL A 119 -7.76 13.83 19.13
CA VAL A 119 -7.65 14.24 20.55
C VAL A 119 -7.16 15.67 20.72
#